data_AF-A0AAD7NXF9-F1
#
_entry.id   AF-A0AAD7NXF9-F1
#
_cell.length_a   1.000
_cell.length_b   1.000
_cell.length_c   1.000
_cell.angle_alpha   90.00
_cell.angle_beta   90.00
_cell.angle_gamma   90.00
#
_symmetry.space_group_name_H-M   'P 1'
#
loop_
_entity.id
_entity.type
_entity.pdbx_description
1 polymer ?
#
loop_
_entity_poly.entity_id
_entity_poly.type
_entity_poly.pdbx_seq_one_letter_code
_entity_poly.pdbx_strand_id
1 'polypeptide(L)'
;MDGLSDIEVEALSRLVSTFASGLPNGTLPPPNDGSMQMFNLWAQKARSMTTAECKRLADAGDPERMHEFALRADAGLGLAAPDKRLAEQYWTKVLTSPRSTPSNIATAHAHLIAGTGVLFGREGRSIRLSDSLRAGTHAEAAAKAGLGTAPSVLMLGKTLHNFRYGEHERAFGKWTHLWAAWDARLAERQAELDKENAKRFVRPDRYKCAGPGCPVEASKGRMLQSCGGKCEEAYKPRYCSRECQVADRPTHKHMCKPGMEPPKSDSTSPLPIRSVLQPSVTIERFPLPGHGGGPALPQGGKAKAKANAKPKRAEKYSVEIDGFKIQTSKDQMSPQEVKEFAEEVKTLSAANK
;
A
#
# COMPACT_ATOMS: atom_id res chain seq x y z
N MET A 1 -3.72 8.86 42.10
CA MET A 1 -3.66 8.90 40.63
C MET A 1 -4.52 7.77 40.15
N ASP A 2 -5.73 8.09 39.71
CA ASP A 2 -6.71 7.08 39.33
C ASP A 2 -6.26 6.45 38.01
N GLY A 3 -6.24 5.11 37.98
CA GLY A 3 -5.92 4.36 36.77
C GLY A 3 -6.95 4.63 35.68
N LEU A 4 -6.59 4.33 34.42
CA LEU A 4 -7.58 4.28 33.34
C LEU A 4 -8.66 3.27 33.71
N SER A 5 -9.91 3.64 33.49
CA SER A 5 -11.02 2.70 33.53
C SER A 5 -10.81 1.59 32.50
N ASP A 6 -11.38 0.41 32.74
CA ASP A 6 -11.33 -0.71 31.80
C ASP A 6 -11.88 -0.33 30.41
N ILE A 7 -12.86 0.58 30.37
CA ILE A 7 -13.42 1.15 29.14
C ILE A 7 -12.37 1.92 28.34
N GLU A 8 -11.53 2.71 29.01
CA GLU A 8 -10.45 3.45 28.36
C GLU A 8 -9.36 2.52 27.84
N VAL A 9 -9.04 1.44 28.57
CA VAL A 9 -8.08 0.42 28.09
C VAL A 9 -8.60 -0.27 26.83
N GLU A 10 -9.90 -0.60 26.78
CA GLU A 10 -10.51 -1.21 25.60
C GLU A 10 -10.57 -0.23 24.40
N ALA A 11 -10.92 1.04 24.64
CA ALA A 11 -10.91 2.08 23.60
C ALA A 11 -9.51 2.28 23.01
N LEU A 12 -8.47 2.28 23.86
CA LEU A 12 -7.08 2.33 23.45
C LEU A 12 -6.69 1.11 22.60
N SER A 13 -7.12 -0.09 23.00
CA SER A 13 -6.89 -1.33 22.26
C SER A 13 -7.56 -1.33 20.87
N ARG A 14 -8.75 -0.73 20.75
CA ARG A 14 -9.45 -0.55 19.45
C ARG A 14 -8.70 0.42 18.54
N LEU A 15 -8.10 1.47 19.08
CA LEU A 15 -7.29 2.42 18.30
C LEU A 15 -6.03 1.76 17.74
N VAL A 16 -5.36 0.93 18.54
CA VAL A 16 -4.21 0.09 18.10
C VAL A 16 -4.63 -0.89 17.03
N SER A 17 -5.75 -1.59 17.26
CA SER A 17 -6.29 -2.54 16.30
C SER A 17 -6.62 -1.85 14.98
N THR A 18 -7.20 -0.66 14.99
CA THR A 18 -7.51 0.11 13.77
C THR A 18 -6.25 0.55 13.03
N PHE A 19 -5.18 0.89 13.75
CA PHE A 19 -3.89 1.25 13.14
C PHE A 19 -3.12 0.03 12.59
N ALA A 20 -3.28 -1.14 13.23
CA ALA A 20 -2.58 -2.38 12.88
C ALA A 20 -3.32 -3.26 11.85
N SER A 21 -4.65 -3.26 11.82
CA SER A 21 -5.49 -4.18 11.02
C SER A 21 -5.70 -3.77 9.56
N GLY A 22 -5.04 -2.73 9.08
CA GLY A 22 -5.12 -2.30 7.68
C GLY A 22 -4.40 -3.18 6.66
N LEU A 23 -3.90 -4.35 7.06
CA LEU A 23 -3.24 -5.29 6.17
C LEU A 23 -4.20 -6.45 5.86
N PRO A 24 -4.57 -6.69 4.58
CA PRO A 24 -5.39 -7.83 4.22
C PRO A 24 -4.61 -9.13 4.47
N ASN A 25 -5.28 -10.08 5.12
CA ASN A 25 -4.89 -11.44 5.55
C ASN A 25 -4.38 -11.56 6.99
N GLY A 26 -5.21 -12.23 7.81
CA GLY A 26 -5.11 -12.42 9.26
C GLY A 26 -3.97 -13.28 9.79
N THR A 27 -2.73 -12.97 9.41
CA THR A 27 -1.53 -13.33 10.16
C THR A 27 -0.70 -12.07 10.33
N LEU A 28 -1.13 -11.20 11.25
CA LEU A 28 -0.30 -10.09 11.68
C LEU A 28 0.96 -10.67 12.32
N PRO A 29 2.17 -10.34 11.83
CA PRO A 29 3.33 -10.43 12.69
C PRO A 29 3.03 -9.55 13.93
N PRO A 30 3.45 -9.96 15.13
CA PRO A 30 3.24 -9.14 16.32
C PRO A 30 3.69 -7.71 16.04
N PRO A 31 2.95 -6.69 16.52
CA PRO A 31 3.32 -5.30 16.34
C PRO A 31 4.80 -5.17 16.69
N ASN A 32 5.60 -4.68 15.74
CA ASN A 32 7.03 -4.52 15.99
C ASN A 32 7.23 -3.63 17.22
N ASP A 33 8.35 -3.82 17.93
CA ASP A 33 8.61 -3.13 19.21
C ASP A 33 8.41 -1.60 19.11
N GLY A 34 8.66 -1.01 17.94
CA GLY A 34 8.46 0.42 17.69
C GLY A 34 7.00 0.89 17.73
N SER A 35 6.06 0.12 17.17
CA SER A 35 4.63 0.48 17.18
C SER A 35 4.01 0.43 18.58
N MET A 36 4.40 -0.56 19.38
CA MET A 36 4.02 -0.65 20.80
C MET A 36 4.64 0.47 21.63
N GLN A 37 5.89 0.86 21.36
CA GLN A 37 6.53 2.00 22.03
C GLN A 37 5.81 3.32 21.74
N MET A 38 5.46 3.60 20.48
CA MET A 38 4.69 4.79 20.10
C MET A 38 3.33 4.84 20.79
N PHE A 39 2.65 3.69 20.89
CA PHE A 39 1.39 3.57 21.61
C PHE A 39 1.56 3.85 23.11
N ASN A 40 2.56 3.25 23.76
CA ASN A 40 2.82 3.47 25.19
C ASN A 40 3.14 4.94 25.48
N LEU A 41 3.94 5.58 24.63
CA LEU A 41 4.22 7.01 24.73
C LEU A 41 2.95 7.86 24.60
N TRP A 42 2.09 7.52 23.64
CA TRP A 42 0.82 8.23 23.48
C TRP A 42 -0.12 8.00 24.66
N ALA A 43 -0.26 6.77 25.15
CA ALA A 43 -1.07 6.45 26.32
C ALA A 43 -0.54 7.16 27.58
N GLN A 44 0.78 7.27 27.75
CA GLN A 44 1.38 8.06 28.83
C GLN A 44 1.06 9.56 28.67
N LYS A 45 1.18 10.11 27.46
CA LYS A 45 0.80 11.50 27.18
C LYS A 45 -0.68 11.75 27.46
N ALA A 46 -1.56 10.84 27.04
CA ALA A 46 -2.99 10.92 27.30
C ALA A 46 -3.32 10.91 28.80
N ARG A 47 -2.56 10.15 29.61
CA ARG A 47 -2.71 10.13 31.08
C ARG A 47 -2.20 11.39 31.77
N SER A 48 -1.27 12.12 31.16
CA SER A 48 -0.70 13.34 31.76
C SER A 48 -1.69 14.52 31.84
N MET A 49 -2.84 14.43 31.16
CA MET A 49 -3.81 15.52 31.06
C MET A 49 -5.25 14.98 30.96
N THR A 50 -6.19 15.59 31.67
CA THR A 50 -7.61 15.22 31.57
C THR A 50 -8.19 15.61 30.21
N THR A 51 -9.23 14.90 29.75
CA THR A 51 -9.89 15.23 28.48
C THR A 51 -10.48 16.65 28.49
N ALA A 52 -11.00 17.11 29.63
CA ALA A 52 -11.51 18.47 29.79
C ALA A 52 -10.41 19.53 29.64
N GLU A 53 -9.23 19.31 30.25
CA GLU A 53 -8.09 20.21 30.13
C GLU A 53 -7.51 20.21 28.71
N CYS A 54 -7.40 19.03 28.10
CA CYS A 54 -6.98 18.89 26.70
C CYS A 54 -7.91 19.67 25.76
N LYS A 55 -9.23 19.54 25.95
CA LYS A 55 -10.24 20.31 25.20
C LYS A 55 -10.07 21.81 25.39
N ARG A 56 -9.90 22.26 26.64
CA ARG A 56 -9.74 23.69 26.96
C ARG A 56 -8.54 24.30 26.22
N LEU A 57 -7.40 23.62 26.20
CA LEU A 57 -6.21 24.06 25.48
C LEU A 57 -6.39 23.98 23.96
N ALA A 58 -7.06 22.94 23.47
CA ALA A 58 -7.40 22.80 22.06
C ALA A 58 -8.30 23.95 21.58
N ASP A 59 -9.32 24.32 22.36
CA ASP A 59 -10.19 25.46 22.09
C ASP A 59 -9.46 26.80 22.21
N ALA A 60 -8.40 26.88 23.03
CA ALA A 60 -7.52 28.04 23.13
C ALA A 60 -6.55 28.21 21.94
N GLY A 61 -6.61 27.34 20.93
CA GLY A 61 -5.82 27.51 19.70
C GLY A 61 -4.51 26.73 19.66
N ASP A 62 -4.23 25.82 20.62
CA ASP A 62 -3.02 25.00 20.62
C ASP A 62 -3.14 23.82 19.63
N PRO A 63 -2.37 23.78 18.52
CA PRO A 63 -2.49 22.73 17.51
C PRO A 63 -2.16 21.33 18.01
N GLU A 64 -1.22 21.18 18.94
CA GLU A 64 -0.89 19.87 19.49
C GLU A 64 -2.07 19.33 20.30
N ARG A 65 -2.73 20.22 21.06
CA ARG A 65 -3.89 19.86 21.87
C ARG A 65 -5.14 19.66 21.02
N MET A 66 -5.32 20.41 19.94
CA MET A 66 -6.34 20.10 18.94
C MET A 66 -6.17 18.70 18.37
N HIS A 67 -4.94 18.32 18.03
CA HIS A 67 -4.64 17.01 17.50
C HIS A 67 -4.90 15.90 18.54
N GLU A 68 -4.41 16.09 19.77
CA GLU A 68 -4.63 15.15 20.86
C GLU A 68 -6.11 15.00 21.21
N PHE A 69 -6.86 16.10 21.29
CA PHE A 69 -8.29 16.07 21.55
C PHE A 69 -9.07 15.40 20.42
N ALA A 70 -8.67 15.61 19.16
CA ALA A 70 -9.25 14.90 18.02
C ALA A 70 -9.05 13.37 18.14
N LEU A 71 -7.86 12.92 18.54
CA LEU A 71 -7.60 11.50 18.79
C LEU A 71 -8.46 10.95 19.93
N ARG A 72 -8.61 11.71 21.03
CA ARG A 72 -9.49 11.33 22.13
C ARG A 72 -10.95 11.24 21.67
N ALA A 73 -11.41 12.18 20.86
CA ALA A 73 -12.76 12.18 20.30
C ALA A 73 -13.00 10.97 19.40
N ASP A 74 -12.07 10.66 18.49
CA ASP A 74 -12.18 9.50 17.59
C ASP A 74 -12.19 8.16 18.37
N ALA A 75 -11.43 8.09 19.46
CA ALA A 75 -11.34 6.92 20.33
C ALA A 75 -12.45 6.83 21.39
N GLY A 76 -13.12 7.93 21.71
CA GLY A 76 -14.03 8.03 22.86
C GLY A 76 -13.35 8.13 24.23
N LEU A 77 -12.09 8.59 24.30
CA LEU A 77 -11.33 8.64 25.56
C LEU A 77 -11.72 9.83 26.43
N GLY A 78 -12.29 9.55 27.59
CA GLY A 78 -12.85 10.57 28.50
C GLY A 78 -14.07 11.29 27.92
N LEU A 79 -14.77 10.66 26.97
CA LEU A 79 -16.07 11.08 26.43
C LEU A 79 -17.10 9.96 26.64
N ALA A 80 -18.39 10.28 26.56
CA ALA A 80 -19.46 9.28 26.72
C ALA A 80 -19.45 8.20 25.62
N ALA A 81 -19.02 8.57 24.41
CA ALA A 81 -18.84 7.68 23.28
C ALA A 81 -17.84 8.28 22.28
N PRO A 82 -17.26 7.47 21.37
CA PRO A 82 -16.51 7.99 20.23
C PRO A 82 -17.33 8.96 19.38
N ASP A 83 -16.76 10.11 19.04
CA ASP A 83 -17.36 11.15 18.20
C ASP A 83 -16.42 11.52 17.03
N LYS A 84 -16.63 10.84 15.90
CA LYS A 84 -15.85 11.05 14.68
C LYS A 84 -16.03 12.43 14.08
N ARG A 85 -17.23 13.00 14.19
CA ARG A 85 -17.52 14.32 13.64
C ARG A 85 -16.76 15.38 14.42
N LEU A 86 -16.72 15.25 15.74
CA LEU A 86 -15.91 16.11 16.60
C LEU A 86 -14.41 15.95 16.30
N ALA A 87 -13.92 14.72 16.12
CA ALA A 87 -12.54 14.49 15.72
C ALA A 87 -12.18 15.18 14.40
N GLU A 88 -13.00 15.02 13.36
CA GLU A 88 -12.83 15.68 12.07
C GLU A 88 -12.81 17.22 12.20
N GLN A 89 -13.67 17.79 13.05
CA GLN A 89 -13.69 19.23 13.32
C GLN A 89 -12.35 19.71 13.90
N TYR A 90 -11.80 19.00 14.89
CA TYR A 90 -10.54 19.41 15.51
C TYR A 90 -9.32 19.17 14.61
N TRP A 91 -9.28 18.10 13.82
CA TRP A 91 -8.25 17.97 12.78
C TRP A 91 -8.36 19.08 11.74
N THR A 92 -9.58 19.50 11.37
CA THR A 92 -9.76 20.66 10.49
C THR A 92 -9.24 21.95 11.14
N LYS A 93 -9.46 22.15 12.45
CA LYS A 93 -8.85 23.28 13.20
C LYS A 93 -7.32 23.22 13.17
N VAL A 94 -6.70 22.04 13.23
CA VAL A 94 -5.24 21.89 13.06
C VAL A 94 -4.82 22.37 11.67
N LEU A 95 -5.54 21.99 10.61
CA LEU A 95 -5.20 22.40 9.24
C LEU A 95 -5.31 23.91 9.01
N THR A 96 -6.22 24.60 9.69
CA THR A 96 -6.45 26.04 9.52
C THR A 96 -5.71 26.91 10.53
N SER A 97 -5.12 26.33 11.58
CA SER A 97 -4.41 27.10 12.60
C SER A 97 -3.07 27.64 12.07
N PRO A 98 -2.80 28.96 12.18
CA PRO A 98 -1.53 29.54 11.74
C PRO A 98 -0.34 29.10 12.59
N ARG A 99 -0.60 28.49 13.76
CA ARG A 99 0.43 27.97 14.68
C ARG A 99 0.82 26.53 14.38
N SER A 100 0.14 25.87 13.44
CA SER A 100 0.38 24.46 13.13
C SER A 100 1.73 24.28 12.45
N THR A 101 2.52 23.35 12.99
CA THR A 101 3.75 22.90 12.33
C THR A 101 3.40 22.04 11.10
N PRO A 102 4.32 21.93 10.12
CA PRO A 102 4.14 21.00 9.00
C PRO A 102 3.86 19.56 9.45
N SER A 103 4.46 19.12 10.56
CA SER A 103 4.20 17.81 11.16
C SER A 103 2.76 17.67 11.65
N ASN A 104 2.21 18.68 12.33
CA ASN A 104 0.82 18.65 12.80
C ASN A 104 -0.18 18.61 11.63
N ILE A 105 0.10 19.38 10.58
CA ILE A 105 -0.67 19.39 9.33
C ILE A 105 -0.64 18.01 8.67
N ALA A 106 0.55 17.41 8.57
CA ALA A 106 0.72 16.07 8.01
C ALA A 106 -0.10 15.01 8.73
N THR A 107 0.03 14.98 10.06
CA THR A 107 -0.66 14.00 10.89
C THR A 107 -2.17 14.22 10.82
N ALA A 108 -2.66 15.47 10.83
CA ALA A 108 -4.09 15.76 10.66
C ALA A 108 -4.63 15.27 9.31
N HIS A 109 -3.93 15.53 8.20
CA HIS A 109 -4.32 14.97 6.90
C HIS A 109 -4.33 13.45 6.90
N ALA A 110 -3.32 12.81 7.50
CA ALA A 110 -3.25 11.34 7.58
C ALA A 110 -4.47 10.76 8.33
N HIS A 111 -4.88 11.37 9.44
CA HIS A 111 -6.08 10.94 10.17
C HIS A 111 -7.36 11.20 9.40
N LEU A 112 -7.48 12.32 8.70
CA LEU A 112 -8.65 12.60 7.87
C LEU A 112 -8.77 11.60 6.71
N ILE A 113 -7.66 11.21 6.09
CA ILE A 113 -7.63 10.13 5.08
C ILE A 113 -8.08 8.81 5.73
N ALA A 114 -7.52 8.44 6.88
CA ALA A 114 -7.89 7.22 7.61
C ALA A 114 -9.37 7.18 7.98
N GLY A 115 -9.92 8.31 8.45
CA GLY A 115 -11.32 8.47 8.87
C GLY A 115 -12.34 8.21 7.75
N THR A 116 -11.95 8.40 6.48
CA THR A 116 -12.80 8.07 5.31
C THR A 116 -13.05 6.57 5.15
N GLY A 117 -12.22 5.71 5.76
CA GLY A 117 -12.29 4.25 5.61
C GLY A 117 -11.78 3.71 4.26
N VAL A 118 -11.33 4.57 3.33
CA VAL A 118 -10.83 4.16 2.00
C VAL A 118 -9.59 3.28 2.10
N LEU A 119 -8.71 3.54 3.07
CA LEU A 119 -7.45 2.79 3.23
C LEU A 119 -7.65 1.38 3.80
N PHE A 120 -8.71 1.19 4.59
CA PHE A 120 -8.87 0.01 5.44
C PHE A 120 -10.02 -0.88 4.98
N GLY A 121 -10.36 -0.81 3.68
CA GLY A 121 -11.45 -1.52 3.00
C GLY A 121 -12.15 -2.51 3.91
N ARG A 122 -13.19 -2.07 4.63
CA ARG A 122 -13.90 -2.97 5.54
C ARG A 122 -14.47 -4.09 4.70
N GLU A 123 -14.10 -5.33 5.01
CA GLU A 123 -14.60 -6.51 4.28
C GLU A 123 -16.11 -6.39 4.05
N GLY A 124 -16.51 -6.54 2.78
CA GLY A 124 -17.91 -6.44 2.37
C GLY A 124 -18.48 -5.03 2.18
N ARG A 125 -17.71 -3.95 2.35
CA ARG A 125 -18.16 -2.59 1.98
C ARG A 125 -17.50 -2.10 0.70
N SER A 126 -18.34 -1.72 -0.25
CA SER A 126 -17.90 -0.92 -1.39
C SER A 126 -17.34 0.42 -0.89
N ILE A 127 -16.20 0.81 -1.45
CA ILE A 127 -15.63 2.15 -1.20
C ILE A 127 -16.57 3.16 -1.85
N ARG A 128 -17.14 4.07 -1.06
CA ARG A 128 -18.00 5.13 -1.58
C ARG A 128 -17.14 6.15 -2.33
N LEU A 129 -17.59 6.55 -3.53
CA LEU A 129 -16.88 7.53 -4.35
C LEU A 129 -16.64 8.84 -3.58
N SER A 130 -17.63 9.31 -2.81
CA SER A 130 -17.50 10.53 -1.99
C SER A 130 -16.37 10.43 -0.97
N ASP A 131 -16.19 9.27 -0.32
CA ASP A 131 -15.10 9.04 0.62
C ASP A 131 -13.74 9.02 -0.08
N SER A 132 -13.64 8.42 -1.27
CA SER A 132 -12.42 8.49 -2.09
C SER A 132 -12.07 9.91 -2.52
N LEU A 133 -13.07 10.71 -2.91
CA LEU A 133 -12.87 12.10 -3.30
C LEU A 133 -12.40 12.98 -2.14
N ARG A 134 -12.98 12.76 -0.95
CA ARG A 134 -12.57 13.44 0.28
C ARG A 134 -11.15 13.04 0.70
N ALA A 135 -10.84 11.75 0.69
CA ALA A 135 -9.50 11.23 0.99
C ALA A 135 -8.45 11.81 0.03
N GLY A 136 -8.74 11.81 -1.27
CA GLY A 136 -7.82 12.34 -2.28
C GLY A 136 -7.59 13.83 -2.16
N THR A 137 -8.61 14.60 -1.75
CA THR A 137 -8.44 16.04 -1.47
C THR A 137 -7.45 16.28 -0.32
N HIS A 138 -7.55 15.49 0.76
CA HIS A 138 -6.58 15.59 1.86
C HIS A 138 -5.18 15.11 1.47
N ALA A 139 -5.09 14.04 0.67
CA ALA A 139 -3.80 13.52 0.21
C ALA A 139 -3.10 14.48 -0.78
N GLU A 140 -3.87 15.12 -1.67
CA GLU A 140 -3.37 16.18 -2.56
C GLU A 140 -2.84 17.36 -1.75
N ALA A 141 -3.60 17.83 -0.76
CA ALA A 141 -3.16 18.92 0.11
C ALA A 141 -1.89 18.56 0.91
N ALA A 142 -1.82 17.35 1.46
CA ALA A 142 -0.62 16.87 2.14
C ALA A 142 0.59 16.78 1.20
N ALA A 143 0.42 16.20 0.01
CA ALA A 143 1.48 16.10 -0.99
C ALA A 143 1.97 17.50 -1.42
N LYS A 144 1.05 18.43 -1.67
CA LYS A 144 1.36 19.83 -2.00
C LYS A 144 2.12 20.54 -0.88
N ALA A 145 1.86 20.20 0.38
CA ALA A 145 2.59 20.71 1.55
C ALA A 145 3.97 20.05 1.76
N GLY A 146 4.46 19.24 0.80
CA GLY A 146 5.77 18.58 0.86
C GLY A 146 5.75 17.23 1.58
N LEU A 147 4.57 16.68 1.88
CA LEU A 147 4.40 15.44 2.64
C LEU A 147 4.05 14.26 1.74
N GLY A 148 4.51 14.29 0.48
CA GLY A 148 4.22 13.25 -0.52
C GLY A 148 4.73 11.86 -0.11
N THR A 149 5.76 11.78 0.73
CA THR A 149 6.33 10.52 1.23
C THR A 149 5.58 9.98 2.45
N ALA A 150 4.56 10.68 2.96
CA ALA A 150 3.77 10.22 4.09
C ALA A 150 3.07 8.88 3.75
N PRO A 151 3.11 7.88 4.66
CA PRO A 151 2.53 6.56 4.38
C PRO A 151 1.05 6.61 3.96
N SER A 152 0.23 7.47 4.58
CA SER A 152 -1.19 7.62 4.24
C SER A 152 -1.42 8.13 2.81
N VAL A 153 -0.60 9.07 2.34
CA VAL A 153 -0.62 9.62 0.98
C VAL A 153 -0.25 8.52 -0.02
N LEU A 154 0.87 7.82 0.22
CA LEU A 154 1.33 6.73 -0.64
C LEU A 154 0.36 5.54 -0.66
N MET A 155 -0.20 5.17 0.49
CA MET A 155 -1.22 4.12 0.57
C MET A 155 -2.47 4.50 -0.21
N LEU A 156 -2.92 5.75 -0.12
CA LEU A 156 -4.07 6.20 -0.91
C LEU A 156 -3.74 6.19 -2.41
N GLY A 157 -2.56 6.67 -2.80
CA GLY A 157 -2.08 6.62 -4.18
C GLY A 157 -2.08 5.19 -4.74
N LYS A 158 -1.62 4.22 -3.94
CA LYS A 158 -1.69 2.78 -4.27
C LYS A 158 -3.14 2.31 -4.45
N THR A 159 -4.01 2.61 -3.48
CA THR A 159 -5.40 2.16 -3.47
C THR A 159 -6.18 2.73 -4.66
N LEU A 160 -5.91 3.98 -5.02
CA LEU A 160 -6.62 4.68 -6.09
C LEU A 160 -5.93 4.59 -7.45
N HIS A 161 -4.77 3.93 -7.55
CA HIS A 161 -3.96 3.87 -8.77
C HIS A 161 -4.75 3.36 -9.98
N ASN A 162 -5.57 2.33 -9.79
CA ASN A 162 -6.38 1.74 -10.88
C ASN A 162 -7.52 2.67 -11.33
N PHE A 163 -7.93 3.62 -10.51
CA PHE A 163 -8.98 4.60 -10.85
C PHE A 163 -8.41 5.86 -11.51
N ARG A 164 -7.09 6.07 -11.45
CA ARG A 164 -6.41 7.18 -12.13
C ARG A 164 -6.56 7.09 -13.64
N TYR A 165 -6.49 5.88 -14.19
CA TYR A 165 -6.54 5.61 -15.62
C TYR A 165 -7.87 4.94 -15.95
N GLY A 166 -8.72 5.56 -16.79
CA GLY A 166 -9.98 4.98 -17.25
C GLY A 166 -11.19 5.88 -17.04
N GLU A 167 -12.37 5.27 -16.82
CA GLU A 167 -13.67 5.98 -16.78
C GLU A 167 -13.76 7.07 -15.70
N HIS A 168 -12.94 6.97 -14.65
CA HIS A 168 -12.92 7.92 -13.55
C HIS A 168 -11.76 8.92 -13.59
N GLU A 169 -10.98 8.97 -14.68
CA GLU A 169 -9.83 9.87 -14.83
C GLU A 169 -10.22 11.33 -14.56
N ARG A 170 -11.40 11.79 -15.00
CA ARG A 170 -11.87 13.16 -14.73
C ARG A 170 -12.01 13.45 -13.23
N ALA A 171 -12.41 12.47 -12.43
CA ALA A 171 -12.63 12.64 -11.00
C ALA A 171 -11.31 12.59 -10.21
N PHE A 172 -10.41 11.67 -10.58
CA PHE A 172 -9.18 11.36 -9.84
C PHE A 172 -7.93 12.04 -10.40
N GLY A 173 -7.89 12.34 -11.70
CA GLY A 173 -6.72 12.91 -12.39
C GLY A 173 -6.31 14.31 -11.94
N LYS A 174 -7.22 15.05 -11.29
CA LYS A 174 -6.96 16.41 -10.80
C LYS A 174 -5.95 16.49 -9.64
N TRP A 175 -5.63 15.39 -8.96
CA TRP A 175 -4.72 15.36 -7.81
C TRP A 175 -3.25 15.21 -8.24
N THR A 176 -2.75 16.24 -8.89
CA THR A 176 -1.41 16.26 -9.51
C THR A 176 -0.27 15.97 -8.53
N HIS A 177 -0.32 16.50 -7.30
CA HIS A 177 0.76 16.33 -6.32
C HIS A 177 0.73 14.93 -5.69
N LEU A 178 -0.46 14.40 -5.42
CA LEU A 178 -0.63 13.00 -4.99
C LEU A 178 -0.03 12.05 -6.02
N TRP A 179 -0.36 12.24 -7.30
CA TRP A 179 0.13 11.38 -8.37
C TRP A 179 1.63 11.51 -8.59
N ALA A 180 2.18 12.73 -8.53
CA ALA A 180 3.62 12.93 -8.58
C ALA A 180 4.34 12.20 -7.43
N ALA A 181 3.80 12.25 -6.22
CA ALA A 181 4.36 11.54 -5.07
C ALA A 181 4.30 10.01 -5.23
N TRP A 182 3.18 9.49 -5.75
CA TRP A 182 3.02 8.06 -6.02
C TRP A 182 3.96 7.57 -7.14
N ASP A 183 4.09 8.33 -8.23
CA ASP A 183 4.96 8.00 -9.35
C ASP A 183 6.44 8.03 -8.93
N ALA A 184 6.85 9.01 -8.12
CA ALA A 184 8.17 9.04 -7.51
C ALA A 184 8.44 7.79 -6.67
N ARG A 185 7.47 7.36 -5.84
CA ARG A 185 7.61 6.12 -5.05
C ARG A 185 7.70 4.87 -5.92
N LEU A 186 6.96 4.80 -7.03
CA LEU A 186 7.06 3.70 -7.99
C LEU A 186 8.46 3.65 -8.63
N ALA A 187 9.00 4.79 -9.03
CA ALA A 187 10.34 4.89 -9.60
C ALA A 187 11.43 4.46 -8.59
N GLU A 188 11.33 4.89 -7.34
CA GLU A 188 12.23 4.42 -6.27
C GLU A 188 12.18 2.90 -6.09
N ARG A 189 10.96 2.34 -6.00
CA ARG A 189 10.77 0.90 -5.87
C ARG A 189 11.34 0.14 -7.07
N GLN A 190 11.14 0.65 -8.28
CA GLN A 190 11.72 0.03 -9.47
C GLN A 190 13.25 0.05 -9.42
N ALA A 191 13.86 1.18 -9.03
CA ALA A 191 15.31 1.27 -8.86
C ALA A 191 15.85 0.33 -7.77
N GLU A 192 15.10 0.10 -6.68
CA GLU A 192 15.43 -0.91 -5.67
C GLU A 192 15.42 -2.33 -6.26
N LEU A 193 14.38 -2.67 -7.01
CA LEU A 193 14.26 -3.96 -7.69
C LEU A 193 15.37 -4.18 -8.71
N ASP A 194 15.72 -3.17 -9.50
CA ASP A 194 16.78 -3.25 -10.50
C ASP A 194 18.14 -3.46 -9.81
N LYS A 195 18.40 -2.78 -8.70
CA LYS A 195 19.61 -3.01 -7.87
C LYS A 195 19.64 -4.42 -7.29
N GLU A 196 18.52 -4.96 -6.84
CA GLU A 196 18.43 -6.32 -6.34
C GLU A 196 18.64 -7.35 -7.45
N ASN A 197 18.04 -7.13 -8.62
CA ASN A 197 18.19 -7.99 -9.79
C ASN A 197 19.63 -7.96 -10.32
N ALA A 198 20.27 -6.79 -10.40
CA ALA A 198 21.67 -6.67 -10.76
C ALA A 198 22.57 -7.50 -9.82
N LYS A 199 22.31 -7.46 -8.50
CA LYS A 199 23.03 -8.32 -7.53
C LYS A 199 22.78 -9.81 -7.76
N ARG A 200 21.58 -10.20 -8.19
CA ARG A 200 21.24 -11.60 -8.55
C ARG A 200 21.95 -12.03 -9.83
N PHE A 201 22.01 -11.18 -10.85
CA PHE A 201 22.72 -11.49 -12.10
C PHE A 201 24.22 -11.67 -11.90
N VAL A 202 24.85 -10.87 -11.02
CA VAL A 202 26.29 -11.00 -10.73
C VAL A 202 26.61 -12.29 -9.95
N ARG A 203 25.69 -12.77 -9.10
CA ARG A 203 25.89 -13.98 -8.28
C ARG A 203 24.61 -14.83 -8.21
N PRO A 204 24.22 -15.53 -9.28
CA PRO A 204 22.97 -16.29 -9.32
C PRO A 204 22.93 -17.39 -8.25
N ASP A 205 24.05 -18.06 -8.02
CA ASP A 205 24.17 -19.19 -7.08
C ASP A 205 23.93 -18.77 -5.62
N ARG A 206 24.09 -17.48 -5.29
CA ARG A 206 23.80 -16.96 -3.94
C ARG A 206 22.31 -17.05 -3.58
N TYR A 207 21.44 -17.08 -4.57
CA TYR A 207 19.99 -17.03 -4.40
C TYR A 207 19.31 -18.37 -4.68
N LYS A 208 20.07 -19.40 -5.06
CA LYS A 208 19.54 -20.74 -5.38
C LYS A 208 20.05 -21.76 -4.37
N CYS A 209 19.21 -22.74 -4.05
CA CYS A 209 19.67 -23.90 -3.29
C CYS A 209 20.60 -24.74 -4.17
N ALA A 210 21.79 -25.06 -3.64
CA ALA A 210 22.74 -25.95 -4.30
C ALA A 210 22.42 -27.44 -4.10
N GLY A 211 21.34 -27.76 -3.37
CA GLY A 211 20.87 -29.15 -3.21
C GLY A 211 20.48 -29.76 -4.57
N PRO A 212 20.96 -30.96 -4.93
CA PRO A 212 20.63 -31.60 -6.19
C PRO A 212 19.12 -31.71 -6.40
N GLY A 213 18.61 -31.10 -7.48
CA GLY A 213 17.18 -31.11 -7.82
C GLY A 213 16.27 -30.23 -6.94
N CYS A 214 16.83 -29.41 -6.04
CA CYS A 214 16.04 -28.53 -5.19
C CYS A 214 15.66 -27.22 -5.93
N PRO A 215 14.37 -26.92 -6.18
CA PRO A 215 13.95 -25.73 -6.93
C PRO A 215 13.85 -24.47 -6.04
N VAL A 216 14.33 -24.52 -4.80
CA VAL A 216 14.16 -23.41 -3.85
C VAL A 216 15.06 -22.24 -4.24
N GLU A 217 14.44 -21.09 -4.51
CA GLU A 217 15.10 -19.82 -4.71
C GLU A 217 14.73 -18.85 -3.58
N ALA A 218 15.72 -18.13 -3.07
CA ALA A 218 15.54 -17.14 -2.02
C ALA A 218 15.41 -15.74 -2.61
N SER A 219 14.47 -14.95 -2.09
CA SER A 219 14.35 -13.54 -2.45
C SER A 219 15.56 -12.72 -1.97
N LYS A 220 16.13 -13.09 -0.82
CA LYS A 220 17.31 -12.46 -0.23
C LYS A 220 18.40 -13.52 0.00
N GLY A 221 19.64 -13.22 -0.39
CA GLY A 221 20.76 -14.16 -0.24
C GLY A 221 21.06 -14.61 1.20
N ARG A 222 20.53 -13.91 2.23
CA ARG A 222 20.66 -14.32 3.65
C ARG A 222 19.66 -15.39 4.09
N MET A 223 18.67 -15.73 3.28
CA MET A 223 17.65 -16.72 3.64
C MET A 223 18.11 -18.17 3.48
N LEU A 224 19.21 -18.40 2.76
CA LEU A 224 19.81 -19.72 2.59
C LEU A 224 21.03 -19.86 3.50
N GLN A 225 21.17 -21.04 4.10
CA GLN A 225 22.31 -21.40 4.93
C GLN A 225 23.53 -21.60 4.04
N SER A 226 24.61 -20.85 4.30
CA SER A 226 25.88 -21.05 3.60
C SER A 226 26.58 -22.32 4.07
N CYS A 227 27.37 -22.96 3.19
CA CYS A 227 28.28 -24.01 3.61
C CYS A 227 29.18 -23.55 4.78
N GLY A 228 29.27 -24.35 5.84
CA GLY A 228 30.11 -24.04 7.01
C GLY A 228 31.60 -24.36 6.81
N GLY A 229 32.00 -24.78 5.60
CA GLY A 229 33.39 -25.10 5.28
C GLY A 229 34.26 -23.89 4.96
N LYS A 230 35.53 -24.15 4.64
CA LYS A 230 36.55 -23.13 4.34
C LYS A 230 36.61 -22.74 2.85
N CYS A 231 35.59 -23.07 2.05
CA CYS A 231 35.48 -22.61 0.66
C CYS A 231 35.34 -21.07 0.60
N GLU A 232 35.83 -20.47 -0.48
CA GLU A 232 35.74 -19.02 -0.65
C GLU A 232 34.29 -18.55 -0.85
N GLU A 233 34.01 -17.32 -0.41
CA GLU A 233 32.66 -16.75 -0.41
C GLU A 233 32.07 -16.57 -1.82
N ALA A 234 32.91 -16.46 -2.84
CA ALA A 234 32.48 -16.28 -4.23
C ALA A 234 31.70 -17.50 -4.77
N TYR A 235 32.12 -18.71 -4.38
CA TYR A 235 31.56 -19.99 -4.84
C TYR A 235 31.00 -20.84 -3.69
N LYS A 236 30.84 -20.25 -2.50
CA LYS A 236 30.29 -20.95 -1.34
C LYS A 236 28.81 -21.29 -1.59
N PRO A 237 28.45 -22.59 -1.72
CA PRO A 237 27.08 -22.98 -1.99
C PRO A 237 26.17 -22.63 -0.81
N ARG A 238 24.89 -22.40 -1.12
CA ARG A 238 23.87 -22.10 -0.14
C ARG A 238 22.72 -23.10 -0.22
N TYR A 239 22.11 -23.39 0.91
CA TYR A 239 21.12 -24.45 1.06
C TYR A 239 19.89 -23.95 1.80
N CYS A 240 18.70 -24.41 1.41
CA CYS A 240 17.47 -24.10 2.13
C CYS A 240 17.35 -24.89 3.45
N SER A 241 18.08 -26.00 3.56
CA SER A 241 18.03 -26.89 4.72
C SER A 241 19.33 -27.69 4.87
N ARG A 242 19.50 -28.33 6.04
CA ARG A 242 20.68 -29.17 6.33
C ARG A 242 20.70 -30.43 5.46
N GLU A 243 19.54 -30.96 5.09
CA GLU A 243 19.41 -32.15 4.25
C GLU A 243 19.95 -31.88 2.84
N CYS A 244 19.61 -30.72 2.26
CA CYS A 244 20.16 -30.29 0.96
C CYS A 244 21.69 -30.14 1.01
N GLN A 245 22.22 -29.63 2.11
CA GLN A 245 23.67 -29.52 2.33
C GLN A 245 24.35 -30.88 2.41
N VAL A 246 23.73 -31.86 3.08
CA VAL A 246 24.27 -33.22 3.19
C VAL A 246 24.22 -33.92 1.83
N ALA A 247 23.14 -33.73 1.06
CA ALA A 247 22.97 -34.31 -0.28
C ALA A 247 24.01 -33.79 -1.28
N ASP A 248 24.34 -32.49 -1.24
CA ASP A 248 25.38 -31.89 -2.08
C ASP A 248 26.81 -32.19 -1.60
N ARG A 249 26.99 -32.65 -0.35
CA ARG A 249 28.31 -32.85 0.27
C ARG A 249 29.27 -33.70 -0.57
N PRO A 250 28.89 -34.84 -1.18
CA PRO A 250 29.80 -35.64 -2.01
C PRO A 250 30.35 -34.85 -3.20
N THR A 251 29.49 -34.07 -3.85
CA THR A 251 29.83 -33.20 -4.99
C THR A 251 30.65 -32.01 -4.53
N HIS A 252 30.27 -31.30 -3.46
CA HIS A 252 30.98 -30.10 -3.03
C HIS A 252 32.32 -30.37 -2.31
N LYS A 253 32.52 -31.56 -1.72
CA LYS A 253 33.67 -31.87 -0.83
C LYS A 253 35.03 -31.58 -1.45
N HIS A 254 35.21 -31.78 -2.76
CA HIS A 254 36.50 -31.54 -3.42
C HIS A 254 36.81 -30.04 -3.60
N MET A 255 35.79 -29.18 -3.68
CA MET A 255 35.91 -27.71 -3.73
C MET A 255 35.85 -27.05 -2.35
N CYS A 256 35.51 -27.80 -1.30
CA CYS A 256 35.39 -27.31 0.07
C CYS A 256 36.75 -27.22 0.80
N LYS A 257 37.76 -26.63 0.15
CA LYS A 257 39.11 -26.45 0.68
C LYS A 257 39.53 -24.98 0.56
N PRO A 258 40.32 -24.44 1.52
CA PRO A 258 40.82 -23.07 1.43
C PRO A 258 41.83 -22.95 0.28
N GLY A 259 41.76 -21.84 -0.48
CA GLY A 259 42.73 -21.52 -1.53
C GLY A 259 42.63 -22.35 -2.81
N MET A 260 41.55 -23.12 -3.00
CA MET A 260 41.25 -23.69 -4.31
C MET A 260 40.79 -22.55 -5.21
N GLU A 261 41.53 -22.31 -6.29
CA GLU A 261 41.07 -21.43 -7.35
C GLU A 261 39.71 -21.95 -7.87
N PRO A 262 38.77 -21.05 -8.17
CA PRO A 262 37.50 -21.47 -8.76
C PRO A 262 37.80 -22.31 -10.01
N PRO A 263 37.01 -23.39 -10.27
CA PRO A 263 37.16 -24.14 -11.50
C PRO A 263 37.10 -23.13 -12.64
N LYS A 264 38.18 -23.06 -13.43
CA LYS A 264 38.25 -22.19 -14.60
C LYS A 264 37.05 -22.59 -15.43
N SER A 265 36.03 -21.73 -15.48
CA SER A 265 34.90 -21.98 -16.35
C SER A 265 35.49 -22.09 -17.75
N ASP A 266 35.40 -23.26 -18.38
CA ASP A 266 35.77 -23.52 -19.77
C ASP A 266 34.83 -22.73 -20.70
N SER A 267 34.89 -21.42 -20.56
CA SER A 267 34.07 -20.40 -21.19
C SER A 267 34.66 -20.04 -22.54
N THR A 268 34.86 -21.05 -23.38
CA THR A 268 34.98 -20.86 -24.84
C THR A 268 33.62 -20.62 -25.51
N SER A 269 32.53 -20.61 -24.75
CA SER A 269 31.31 -19.92 -25.16
C SER A 269 31.36 -18.48 -24.67
N PRO A 270 31.57 -17.48 -25.56
CA PRO A 270 31.50 -16.09 -25.21
C PRO A 270 30.04 -15.76 -24.87
N LEU A 271 29.68 -15.91 -23.60
CA LEU A 271 28.62 -15.07 -23.07
C LEU A 271 29.14 -13.63 -23.21
N PRO A 272 28.34 -12.70 -23.76
CA PRO A 272 28.77 -11.32 -23.89
C PRO A 272 28.88 -10.74 -22.48
N ILE A 273 30.05 -10.89 -21.88
CA ILE A 273 30.52 -10.05 -20.79
C ILE A 273 30.77 -8.70 -21.45
N ARG A 274 29.69 -7.98 -21.76
CA ARG A 274 29.77 -6.53 -21.77
C ARG A 274 30.24 -6.18 -20.36
N SER A 275 31.48 -5.73 -20.28
CA SER A 275 31.95 -4.83 -19.25
C SER A 275 30.76 -3.97 -18.81
N VAL A 276 30.17 -4.30 -17.68
CA VAL A 276 29.26 -3.41 -16.99
C VAL A 276 30.17 -2.33 -16.44
N LEU A 277 30.57 -1.41 -17.32
CA LEU A 277 30.84 -0.03 -16.96
C LEU A 277 29.77 0.32 -15.94
N GLN A 278 30.22 0.65 -14.73
CA GLN A 278 29.36 1.27 -13.73
C GLN A 278 28.51 2.31 -14.47
N PRO A 279 27.18 2.25 -14.42
CA PRO A 279 26.41 3.37 -14.94
C PRO A 279 26.74 4.55 -14.02
N SER A 280 27.58 5.47 -14.50
CA SER A 280 27.51 6.86 -14.08
C SER A 280 26.10 7.31 -14.49
N VAL A 281 25.14 7.11 -13.58
CA VAL A 281 23.79 7.63 -13.72
C VAL A 281 23.90 9.13 -13.52
N THR A 282 24.25 9.85 -14.58
CA THR A 282 23.87 11.25 -14.71
C THR A 282 22.35 11.22 -14.88
N ILE A 283 21.61 11.59 -13.84
CA ILE A 283 20.17 11.84 -13.94
C ILE A 283 20.02 13.13 -14.75
N GLU A 284 20.07 13.03 -16.08
CA GLU A 284 19.41 14.05 -16.90
C GLU A 284 17.92 13.95 -16.57
N ARG A 285 17.39 15.03 -15.98
CA ARG A 285 15.96 15.22 -15.81
C ARG A 285 15.32 15.18 -17.19
N PHE A 286 14.77 14.04 -17.57
CA PHE A 286 13.91 13.96 -18.74
C PHE A 286 12.74 14.92 -18.53
N PRO A 287 12.49 15.86 -19.45
CA PRO A 287 11.25 16.62 -19.44
C PRO A 287 10.09 15.62 -19.55
N LEU A 288 9.10 15.77 -18.67
CA LEU A 288 7.87 14.98 -18.69
C LEU A 288 7.31 14.98 -20.13
N PRO A 289 6.93 13.82 -20.69
CA PRO A 289 6.37 13.77 -22.02
C PRO A 289 5.05 14.55 -22.04
N GLY A 290 4.98 15.53 -22.93
CA GLY A 290 3.74 16.18 -23.31
C GLY A 290 2.72 15.15 -23.76
N HIS A 291 1.47 15.35 -23.34
CA HIS A 291 0.33 14.53 -23.72
C HIS A 291 0.23 14.37 -25.24
N GLY A 292 0.35 13.14 -25.73
CA GLY A 292 0.09 12.82 -27.12
C GLY A 292 0.36 11.36 -27.46
N GLY A 293 -0.71 10.57 -27.61
CA GLY A 293 -0.74 9.32 -28.37
C GLY A 293 -0.15 8.08 -27.70
N GLY A 294 -1.01 7.27 -27.08
CA GLY A 294 -0.65 5.89 -26.71
C GLY A 294 -0.53 4.99 -27.95
N PRO A 295 0.47 4.08 -28.01
CA PRO A 295 0.61 3.14 -29.12
C PRO A 295 -0.39 1.98 -29.00
N ALA A 296 -0.88 1.53 -30.17
CA ALA A 296 -1.77 0.39 -30.31
C ALA A 296 -1.07 -0.92 -29.89
N LEU A 297 -1.74 -1.70 -29.04
CA LEU A 297 -1.32 -3.04 -28.63
C LEU A 297 -1.39 -4.05 -29.79
N PRO A 298 -0.47 -5.04 -29.87
CA PRO A 298 -0.47 -6.05 -30.90
C PRO A 298 -1.59 -7.08 -30.71
N GLN A 299 -2.26 -7.42 -31.81
CA GLN A 299 -3.28 -8.46 -31.87
C GLN A 299 -2.64 -9.85 -31.74
N GLY A 300 -2.89 -10.51 -30.60
CA GLY A 300 -2.44 -11.87 -30.31
C GLY A 300 -3.33 -12.95 -30.95
N GLY A 301 -2.70 -14.03 -31.41
CA GLY A 301 -3.27 -15.09 -32.24
C GLY A 301 -4.30 -16.00 -31.58
N LYS A 302 -5.15 -16.58 -32.44
CA LYS A 302 -6.28 -17.46 -32.11
C LYS A 302 -5.79 -18.88 -31.75
N ALA A 303 -5.93 -19.28 -30.49
CA ALA A 303 -5.90 -20.68 -30.08
C ALA A 303 -7.33 -21.28 -30.19
N LYS A 304 -7.49 -22.35 -30.96
CA LYS A 304 -8.74 -23.09 -31.12
C LYS A 304 -8.95 -24.03 -29.92
N ALA A 305 -9.79 -23.64 -28.97
CA ALA A 305 -10.34 -24.54 -27.96
C ALA A 305 -11.70 -25.10 -28.43
N LYS A 306 -11.84 -26.42 -28.31
CA LYS A 306 -13.03 -27.18 -28.73
C LYS A 306 -14.22 -26.86 -27.81
N ALA A 307 -15.35 -26.54 -28.43
CA ALA A 307 -16.64 -26.30 -27.80
C ALA A 307 -17.27 -27.62 -27.31
N ASN A 308 -17.88 -27.60 -26.13
CA ASN A 308 -19.18 -28.24 -25.89
C ASN A 308 -19.78 -27.83 -24.55
N ALA A 309 -20.38 -26.65 -24.52
CA ALA A 309 -21.57 -26.35 -23.73
C ALA A 309 -22.15 -25.06 -24.31
N LYS A 310 -23.37 -25.09 -24.86
CA LYS A 310 -24.08 -23.86 -25.27
C LYS A 310 -24.32 -23.04 -24.00
N PRO A 311 -23.71 -21.85 -23.82
CA PRO A 311 -23.98 -21.04 -22.64
C PRO A 311 -25.46 -20.69 -22.63
N LYS A 312 -26.14 -20.94 -21.50
CA LYS A 312 -27.51 -20.49 -21.29
C LYS A 312 -27.52 -18.97 -21.47
N ARG A 313 -28.34 -18.48 -22.40
CA ARG A 313 -28.47 -17.06 -22.72
C ARG A 313 -28.98 -16.35 -21.46
N ALA A 314 -28.12 -15.59 -20.79
CA ALA A 314 -28.48 -14.85 -19.60
C ALA A 314 -29.64 -13.88 -19.92
N GLU A 315 -30.68 -13.90 -19.09
CA GLU A 315 -31.77 -12.93 -19.14
C GLU A 315 -31.18 -11.54 -18.86
N LYS A 316 -31.40 -10.61 -19.79
CA LYS A 316 -31.00 -9.21 -19.67
C LYS A 316 -32.21 -8.35 -19.41
N TYR A 317 -32.10 -7.43 -18.48
CA TYR A 317 -33.06 -6.36 -18.25
C TYR A 317 -32.56 -5.09 -18.92
N SER A 318 -33.46 -4.34 -19.56
CA SER A 318 -33.14 -3.02 -20.10
C SER A 318 -34.16 -1.99 -19.66
N VAL A 319 -33.70 -0.88 -19.10
CA VAL A 319 -34.53 0.27 -18.76
C VAL A 319 -33.98 1.50 -19.47
N GLU A 320 -34.89 2.33 -19.99
CA GLU A 320 -34.54 3.58 -20.66
C GLU A 320 -34.94 4.77 -19.78
N ILE A 321 -33.98 5.66 -19.52
CA ILE A 321 -34.18 6.85 -18.67
C ILE A 321 -33.59 8.05 -19.41
N ASP A 322 -34.42 9.06 -19.71
CA ASP A 322 -34.01 10.28 -20.43
C ASP A 322 -33.22 10.01 -21.73
N GLY A 323 -33.58 8.95 -22.47
CA GLY A 323 -32.92 8.53 -23.72
C GLY A 323 -31.66 7.67 -23.55
N PHE A 324 -31.27 7.35 -22.30
CA PHE A 324 -30.18 6.42 -22.01
C PHE A 324 -30.70 5.03 -21.70
N LYS A 325 -30.22 4.03 -22.45
CA LYS A 325 -30.57 2.62 -22.24
C LYS A 325 -29.57 1.94 -21.32
N ILE A 326 -29.99 1.60 -20.11
CA ILE A 326 -29.21 0.87 -19.11
C ILE A 326 -29.51 -0.63 -19.28
N GLN A 327 -28.47 -1.45 -19.43
CA GLN A 327 -28.60 -2.92 -19.51
C GLN A 327 -27.91 -3.58 -18.32
N THR A 328 -28.61 -4.51 -17.66
CA THR A 328 -28.07 -5.28 -16.53
C THR A 328 -28.51 -6.74 -16.65
N SER A 329 -27.74 -7.67 -16.07
CA SER A 329 -28.09 -9.08 -16.01
C SER A 329 -28.74 -9.44 -14.68
N LYS A 330 -29.53 -10.51 -14.67
CA LYS A 330 -30.17 -11.07 -13.47
C LYS A 330 -29.19 -11.45 -12.36
N ASP A 331 -27.94 -11.71 -12.72
CA ASP A 331 -26.87 -12.03 -11.75
C ASP A 331 -26.33 -10.77 -11.04
N GLN A 332 -26.63 -9.57 -11.57
CA GLN A 332 -26.16 -8.30 -11.02
C GLN A 332 -27.23 -7.57 -10.22
N MET A 333 -28.49 -7.59 -10.68
CA MET A 333 -29.61 -6.93 -10.01
C MET A 333 -30.91 -7.70 -10.26
N SER A 334 -31.73 -7.85 -9.23
CA SER A 334 -33.08 -8.36 -9.34
C SER A 334 -33.99 -7.39 -10.11
N PRO A 335 -35.09 -7.86 -10.73
CA PRO A 335 -36.04 -6.98 -11.42
C PRO A 335 -36.57 -5.82 -10.57
N GLN A 336 -36.70 -6.04 -9.25
CA GLN A 336 -37.17 -5.04 -8.32
C GLN A 336 -36.12 -3.97 -8.04
N GLU A 337 -34.84 -4.36 -7.85
CA GLU A 337 -33.72 -3.42 -7.69
C GLU A 337 -33.50 -2.58 -8.95
N VAL A 338 -33.71 -3.16 -10.14
CA VAL A 338 -33.63 -2.41 -11.41
C VAL A 338 -34.73 -1.33 -11.49
N LYS A 339 -35.93 -1.64 -10.97
CA LYS A 339 -37.05 -0.68 -10.93
C LYS A 339 -36.80 0.43 -9.89
N GLU A 340 -36.30 0.07 -8.71
CA GLU A 340 -35.96 1.03 -7.65
C GLU A 340 -34.84 1.98 -8.09
N PHE A 341 -33.78 1.44 -8.71
CA PHE A 341 -32.69 2.23 -9.29
C PHE A 341 -33.18 3.19 -10.38
N ALA A 342 -34.11 2.74 -11.23
CA ALA A 342 -34.67 3.60 -12.27
C ALA A 342 -35.47 4.78 -11.71
N GLU A 343 -36.24 4.57 -10.64
CA GLU A 343 -36.99 5.64 -9.96
C GLU A 343 -36.06 6.61 -9.19
N GLU A 344 -34.97 6.11 -8.60
CA GLU A 344 -33.95 6.95 -7.97
C GLU A 344 -33.26 7.87 -8.99
N VAL A 345 -32.86 7.33 -10.15
CA VAL A 345 -32.24 8.11 -11.22
C VAL A 345 -33.21 9.17 -11.78
N LYS A 346 -34.50 8.83 -11.96
CA LYS A 346 -35.51 9.81 -12.38
C LYS A 346 -35.66 10.94 -11.37
N THR A 347 -35.66 10.61 -10.07
CA THR A 347 -35.78 11.61 -8.99
C THR A 347 -34.57 12.56 -8.98
N LEU A 348 -33.37 12.03 -9.18
CA LEU A 348 -32.13 12.81 -9.29
C LEU A 348 -32.08 13.67 -10.57
N SER A 349 -32.61 13.18 -11.68
CA SER A 349 -32.73 13.96 -12.94
C SER A 349 -33.72 15.12 -12.78
N ALA A 350 -34.87 14.87 -12.14
CA ALA A 350 -35.88 15.90 -11.87
C ALA A 350 -35.39 17.00 -10.92
N ALA A 351 -34.56 16.66 -9.92
CA ALA A 351 -34.00 17.63 -8.98
C ALA A 351 -32.91 18.55 -9.59
N ASN A 352 -32.38 18.20 -10.76
CA ASN A 352 -31.33 18.96 -11.46
C ASN A 352 -31.85 19.80 -12.64
N LYS A 353 -33.17 19.82 -12.89
CA LYS A 353 -33.82 20.70 -13.86
C LYS A 353 -34.39 21.94 -13.15
#